data_AF-A0A7K1UXK1-F1
#
_entry.id   AF-A0A7K1UXK1-F1
#
_cell.length_a   1.000
_cell.length_b   1.000
_cell.length_c   1.000
_cell.angle_alpha   90.00
_cell.angle_beta   90.00
_cell.angle_gamma   90.00
#
_symmetry.space_group_name_H-M   'P 1'
#
loop_
_entity.id
_entity.type
_entity.pdbx_description
1 polymer ?
#
loop_
_entity_poly.entity_id
_entity_poly.type
_entity_poly.pdbx_seq_one_letter_code
_entity_poly.pdbx_strand_id
1 'polypeptide(L)'
;MAEVVVSPPVPTAAGRSLEFWGYCMWGLAGLAIAVSELASVFRLASWPTISNTIGHLETRHDWVRLIVVAVIVLLAYYAVPQLTTAAAPVVQSVGGRTLTANGRVTTADSPVTLLGAGYLLAAVGTYVFGVLFAAADRGMHPHSYLGAYVLYGLIALMWVIVPSILAMFFSRDVPFPTLFRTVGYLERRAHPVAAIILAGLVVLLIHLAFYPWPVVAN
;
A
#
# COMPACT_ATOMS: atom_id res chain seq x y z
N MET A 1 -16.64 19.03 -41.53
CA MET A 1 -16.39 19.58 -40.18
C MET A 1 -15.34 18.70 -39.52
N ALA A 2 -14.13 19.22 -39.27
CA ALA A 2 -13.10 18.48 -38.56
C ALA A 2 -13.48 18.44 -37.08
N GLU A 3 -13.69 17.25 -36.54
CA GLU A 3 -13.93 17.04 -35.12
C GLU A 3 -12.66 17.40 -34.37
N VAL A 4 -12.67 18.53 -33.65
CA VAL A 4 -11.58 18.93 -32.77
C VAL A 4 -11.60 17.95 -31.60
N VAL A 5 -10.72 16.95 -31.65
CA VAL A 5 -10.49 16.01 -30.54
C VAL A 5 -9.81 16.79 -29.41
N VAL A 6 -10.62 17.47 -28.60
CA VAL A 6 -10.15 18.07 -27.34
C VAL A 6 -9.87 16.91 -26.40
N SER A 7 -8.59 16.61 -26.18
CA SER A 7 -8.18 15.68 -25.13
C SER A 7 -8.71 16.21 -23.80
N PRO A 8 -9.59 15.49 -23.09
CA PRO A 8 -10.14 16.02 -21.85
C PRO A 8 -9.03 16.15 -20.82
N PRO A 9 -9.12 17.14 -19.91
CA PRO A 9 -8.13 17.32 -18.87
C PRO A 9 -8.02 16.05 -18.02
N VAL A 10 -6.79 15.63 -17.75
CA VAL A 10 -6.50 14.47 -16.88
C VAL A 10 -7.19 14.70 -15.52
N PRO A 11 -7.87 13.70 -14.94
CA PRO A 11 -8.51 13.84 -13.64
C PRO A 11 -7.50 14.35 -12.60
N THR A 12 -7.84 15.47 -11.94
CA THR A 12 -7.04 16.04 -10.85
C THR A 12 -7.85 16.06 -9.57
N ALA A 13 -7.19 15.74 -8.45
CA ALA A 13 -7.75 15.89 -7.11
C ALA A 13 -6.95 16.98 -6.39
N ALA A 14 -7.64 18.03 -5.93
CA ALA A 14 -7.04 19.22 -5.31
C ALA A 14 -5.94 19.86 -6.19
N GLY A 15 -6.14 19.88 -7.52
CA GLY A 15 -5.17 20.42 -8.48
C GLY A 15 -3.92 19.57 -8.70
N ARG A 16 -3.86 18.34 -8.16
CA ARG A 16 -2.75 17.39 -8.35
C ARG A 16 -3.22 16.13 -9.08
N SER A 17 -2.31 15.48 -9.79
CA SER A 17 -2.61 14.24 -10.53
C SER A 17 -2.78 13.04 -9.59
N LEU A 18 -3.52 12.02 -10.02
CA LEU A 18 -3.62 10.74 -9.32
C LEU A 18 -2.25 10.08 -9.10
N GLU A 19 -1.31 10.30 -10.04
CA GLU A 19 0.07 9.82 -9.93
C GLU A 19 0.78 10.43 -8.71
N PHE A 20 0.63 11.74 -8.49
CA PHE A 20 1.18 12.41 -7.30
C PHE A 20 0.61 11.82 -6.01
N TRP A 21 -0.72 11.65 -5.93
CA TRP A 21 -1.37 11.08 -4.76
C TRP A 21 -0.99 9.62 -4.51
N GLY A 22 -0.75 8.84 -5.58
CA GLY A 22 -0.19 7.49 -5.49
C GLY A 22 1.20 7.49 -4.87
N TYR A 23 2.09 8.35 -5.36
CA TYR A 23 3.44 8.49 -4.79
C TYR A 23 3.41 8.95 -3.33
N CYS A 24 2.53 9.88 -2.97
CA CYS A 24 2.36 10.28 -1.58
C CYS A 24 1.88 9.12 -0.72
N MET A 25 0.80 8.44 -1.09
CA MET A 25 0.21 7.36 -0.28
C MET A 25 1.18 6.20 -0.09
N TRP A 26 1.72 5.66 -1.19
CA TRP A 26 2.55 4.47 -1.15
C TRP A 26 4.00 4.79 -0.75
N GLY A 27 4.50 5.98 -1.04
CA GLY A 27 5.78 6.46 -0.54
C GLY A 27 5.77 6.64 0.97
N LEU A 28 4.71 7.22 1.54
CA LEU A 28 4.55 7.33 2.99
C LEU A 28 4.33 5.97 3.65
N ALA A 29 3.57 5.06 3.02
CA ALA A 29 3.43 3.68 3.50
C ALA A 29 4.78 2.97 3.59
N GLY A 30 5.57 3.03 2.51
CA GLY A 30 6.92 2.46 2.47
C GLY A 30 7.85 3.10 3.51
N LEU A 31 7.75 4.42 3.71
CA LEU A 31 8.52 5.13 4.72
C LEU A 31 8.15 4.71 6.15
N ALA A 32 6.86 4.59 6.47
CA ALA A 32 6.39 4.16 7.79
C ALA A 32 6.89 2.74 8.14
N ILE A 33 6.85 1.82 7.16
CA ILE A 33 7.40 0.48 7.30
C ILE A 33 8.91 0.54 7.48
N ALA A 34 9.62 1.21 6.57
CA ALA A 34 11.08 1.27 6.59
C ALA A 34 11.61 1.92 7.89
N VAL A 35 11.02 3.03 8.34
CA VAL A 35 11.42 3.69 9.59
C VAL A 35 11.24 2.76 10.78
N SER A 36 10.10 2.07 10.87
CA SER A 36 9.83 1.15 11.99
C SER A 36 10.78 -0.04 12.02
N GLU A 37 11.04 -0.63 10.84
CA GLU A 37 11.95 -1.76 10.69
C GLU A 37 13.40 -1.38 10.97
N LEU A 38 13.88 -0.29 10.36
CA LEU A 38 15.25 0.17 10.56
C LEU A 38 15.49 0.63 11.99
N ALA A 39 14.50 1.26 12.64
CA ALA A 39 14.60 1.62 14.05
C ALA A 39 14.77 0.38 14.94
N SER A 40 14.07 -0.72 14.63
CA SER A 40 14.25 -1.99 15.34
C SER A 40 15.61 -2.63 15.04
N VAL A 41 15.99 -2.74 13.76
CA VAL A 41 17.26 -3.37 13.32
C VAL A 41 18.48 -2.66 13.88
N PHE A 42 18.50 -1.33 13.85
CA PHE A 42 19.60 -0.53 14.39
C PHE A 42 19.51 -0.30 15.90
N ARG A 43 18.54 -0.96 16.58
CA ARG A 43 18.32 -0.84 18.04
C ARG A 43 18.08 0.60 18.51
N LEU A 44 17.57 1.45 17.62
CA LEU A 44 17.09 2.80 17.95
C LEU A 44 15.74 2.73 18.66
N ALA A 45 15.01 1.65 18.45
CA ALA A 45 13.76 1.34 19.12
C ALA A 45 13.82 -0.04 19.78
N SER A 46 13.07 -0.18 20.86
CA SER A 46 13.04 -1.40 21.65
C SER A 46 12.05 -2.45 21.14
N TRP A 47 11.15 -2.11 20.21
CA TRP A 47 10.22 -3.06 19.62
C TRP A 47 10.90 -4.02 18.63
N PRO A 48 10.44 -5.27 18.52
CA PRO A 48 10.92 -6.24 17.52
C PRO A 48 10.55 -5.82 16.09
N THR A 49 11.21 -6.42 15.09
CA THR A 49 10.90 -6.26 13.66
C THR A 49 9.56 -6.91 13.28
N ILE A 50 9.02 -6.60 12.10
CA ILE A 50 7.85 -7.27 11.51
C ILE A 50 8.09 -8.78 11.45
N SER A 51 9.27 -9.21 10.98
CA SER A 51 9.60 -10.63 10.84
C SER A 51 9.54 -11.37 12.18
N ASN A 52 10.15 -10.82 13.24
CA ASN A 52 10.10 -11.39 14.58
C ASN A 52 8.68 -11.37 15.15
N THR A 53 7.90 -10.33 14.85
CA THR A 53 6.52 -10.20 15.29
C THR A 53 5.62 -11.25 14.66
N ILE A 54 5.75 -11.48 13.35
CA ILE A 54 5.03 -12.53 12.62
C ILE A 54 5.46 -13.90 13.14
N GLY A 55 6.76 -14.16 13.28
CA GLY A 55 7.26 -15.44 13.82
C GLY A 55 6.72 -15.73 15.24
N HIS A 56 6.62 -14.71 16.08
CA HIS A 56 6.01 -14.86 17.41
C HIS A 56 4.48 -15.08 17.37
N LEU A 57 3.78 -14.53 16.37
CA LEU A 57 2.36 -14.84 16.15
C LEU A 57 2.16 -16.26 15.65
N GLU A 58 2.98 -16.71 14.71
CA GLU A 58 2.90 -18.06 14.16
C GLU A 58 3.14 -19.12 15.23
N THR A 59 4.12 -18.93 16.12
CA THR A 59 4.38 -19.89 17.21
C THR A 59 3.25 -19.98 18.23
N ARG A 60 2.43 -18.93 18.39
CA ARG A 60 1.24 -18.96 19.27
C ARG A 60 -0.02 -19.40 18.55
N HIS A 61 -0.12 -19.12 17.27
CA HIS A 61 -1.34 -19.19 16.49
C HIS A 61 -1.01 -19.66 15.07
N ASP A 62 -0.84 -20.96 14.89
CA ASP A 62 -0.46 -21.57 13.59
C ASP A 62 -1.37 -21.14 12.41
N TRP A 63 -2.63 -20.80 12.69
CA TRP A 63 -3.59 -20.32 11.68
C TRP A 63 -3.23 -18.94 11.10
N VAL A 64 -2.43 -18.13 11.80
CA VAL A 64 -1.98 -16.81 11.31
C VAL A 64 -1.17 -16.97 10.03
N ARG A 65 -0.36 -18.04 9.92
CA ARG A 65 0.39 -18.36 8.71
C ARG A 65 -0.52 -18.49 7.49
N LEU A 66 -1.68 -19.14 7.65
CA LEU A 66 -2.66 -19.29 6.56
C LEU A 66 -3.21 -17.94 6.11
N ILE A 67 -3.45 -17.01 7.03
CA ILE A 67 -3.92 -15.67 6.70
C ILE A 67 -2.85 -14.88 5.96
N VAL A 68 -1.60 -14.91 6.42
CA VAL A 68 -0.49 -14.24 5.74
C VAL A 68 -0.36 -14.74 4.31
N VAL A 69 -0.34 -16.06 4.10
CA VAL A 69 -0.29 -16.67 2.77
C VAL A 69 -1.51 -16.28 1.93
N ALA A 70 -2.72 -16.34 2.49
CA ALA A 70 -3.94 -15.98 1.77
C ALA A 70 -3.94 -14.51 1.31
N VAL A 71 -3.52 -13.58 2.18
CA VAL A 71 -3.39 -12.15 1.85
C VAL A 71 -2.37 -11.95 0.72
N ILE A 72 -1.20 -12.60 0.80
CA ILE A 72 -0.16 -12.52 -0.23
C ILE A 72 -0.69 -13.03 -1.58
N VAL A 73 -1.36 -14.19 -1.58
CA VAL A 73 -1.93 -14.78 -2.80
C VAL A 73 -3.00 -13.87 -3.40
N LEU A 74 -3.89 -13.31 -2.57
CA LEU A 74 -4.90 -12.35 -3.03
C LEU A 74 -4.25 -11.10 -3.63
N LEU A 75 -3.24 -10.53 -2.97
CA LEU A 75 -2.52 -9.36 -3.47
C LEU A 75 -1.85 -9.67 -4.81
N ALA A 76 -1.19 -10.82 -4.94
CA ALA A 76 -0.57 -11.25 -6.20
C ALA A 76 -1.62 -11.45 -7.31
N TYR A 77 -2.74 -12.12 -7.01
CA TYR A 77 -3.83 -12.33 -7.94
C TYR A 77 -4.40 -11.00 -8.47
N TYR A 78 -4.67 -10.03 -7.57
CA TYR A 78 -5.17 -8.71 -7.96
C TYR A 78 -4.09 -7.80 -8.57
N ALA A 79 -2.81 -8.09 -8.38
CA ALA A 79 -1.70 -7.39 -9.02
C ALA A 79 -1.64 -7.67 -10.52
N VAL A 80 -1.84 -8.93 -10.93
CA VAL A 80 -1.61 -9.37 -12.33
C VAL A 80 -2.35 -8.49 -13.34
N PRO A 81 -3.68 -8.27 -13.25
CA PRO A 81 -4.38 -7.43 -14.22
C PRO A 81 -3.90 -5.97 -14.22
N GLN A 82 -3.44 -5.46 -13.06
CA GLN A 82 -2.99 -4.08 -12.90
C GLN A 82 -1.59 -3.87 -13.48
N LEU A 83 -0.76 -4.91 -13.51
CA LEU A 83 0.58 -4.90 -14.11
C LEU A 83 0.52 -5.15 -15.63
N THR A 84 -0.40 -6.01 -16.10
CA THR A 84 -0.51 -6.34 -17.53
C THR A 84 -1.24 -5.28 -18.34
N THR A 85 -2.10 -4.48 -17.71
CA THR A 85 -2.81 -3.39 -18.39
C THR A 85 -1.90 -2.16 -18.40
N ALA A 86 -1.37 -1.79 -19.56
CA ALA A 86 -0.56 -0.59 -19.69
C ALA A 86 -1.31 0.61 -19.08
N ALA A 87 -0.68 1.28 -18.12
CA ALA A 87 -1.26 2.42 -17.42
C ALA A 87 -1.30 3.68 -18.31
N ALA A 88 -1.65 3.52 -19.59
CA ALA A 88 -1.81 4.58 -20.55
C ALA A 88 -2.91 5.51 -20.05
N PRO A 89 -2.64 6.81 -19.90
CA PRO A 89 -3.66 7.80 -19.57
C PRO A 89 -4.44 8.11 -20.85
N VAL A 90 -5.01 7.10 -21.50
CA VAL A 90 -5.95 7.36 -22.59
C VAL A 90 -7.23 7.78 -21.90
N VAL A 91 -7.41 9.10 -21.79
CA VAL A 91 -8.70 9.67 -21.44
C VAL A 91 -9.63 9.37 -22.62
N GLN A 92 -10.23 8.18 -22.61
CA GLN A 92 -11.22 7.85 -23.60
C GLN A 92 -12.46 8.69 -23.29
N SER A 93 -12.92 9.47 -24.25
CA SER A 93 -14.20 10.17 -24.16
C SER A 93 -15.18 9.55 -25.14
N VAL A 94 -16.39 9.26 -24.68
CA VAL A 94 -17.50 8.83 -25.54
C VAL A 94 -18.62 9.84 -25.35
N GLY A 95 -18.92 10.62 -26.39
CA GLY A 95 -19.96 11.66 -26.35
C GLY A 95 -19.66 12.80 -25.37
N GLY A 96 -18.41 13.27 -25.29
CA GLY A 96 -18.01 14.40 -24.43
C GLY A 96 -17.91 14.08 -22.93
N ARG A 97 -18.07 12.81 -22.53
CA ARG A 97 -17.90 12.36 -21.14
C ARG A 97 -16.63 11.52 -21.01
N THR A 98 -15.82 11.82 -20.00
CA THR A 98 -14.61 11.08 -19.66
C THR A 98 -14.96 9.68 -19.16
N LEU A 99 -14.26 8.67 -19.69
CA LEU A 99 -14.28 7.30 -19.20
C LEU A 99 -13.19 7.15 -18.13
N THR A 100 -13.50 6.40 -17.08
CA THR A 100 -12.50 5.85 -16.17
C THR A 100 -11.54 4.93 -16.92
N ALA A 101 -10.39 4.66 -16.31
CA ALA A 101 -9.44 3.65 -16.81
C ALA A 101 -10.02 2.22 -16.92
N ASN A 102 -11.25 1.98 -16.44
CA ASN A 102 -12.01 0.73 -16.59
C ASN A 102 -13.16 0.85 -17.62
N GLY A 103 -13.14 1.86 -18.51
CA GLY A 103 -14.13 2.03 -19.58
C GLY A 103 -15.50 2.55 -19.14
N ARG A 104 -15.64 3.02 -17.90
CA ARG A 104 -16.93 3.43 -17.31
C ARG A 104 -17.07 4.96 -17.27
N VAL A 105 -18.19 5.50 -17.73
CA VAL A 105 -18.48 6.96 -17.78
C VAL A 105 -18.47 7.58 -16.37
N THR A 106 -17.71 8.67 -16.15
CA THR A 106 -17.72 9.43 -14.89
C THR A 106 -18.61 10.68 -14.98
N THR A 107 -19.47 10.88 -13.99
CA THR A 107 -20.09 12.18 -13.69
C THR A 107 -19.10 13.04 -12.89
N ALA A 108 -18.94 14.30 -13.30
CA ALA A 108 -17.82 15.16 -12.90
C ALA A 108 -17.96 15.85 -11.52
N ASP A 109 -19.01 15.58 -10.73
CA ASP A 109 -19.39 16.44 -9.60
C ASP A 109 -19.35 15.76 -8.22
N SER A 110 -18.22 15.18 -7.82
CA SER A 110 -18.06 14.80 -6.40
C SER A 110 -16.76 15.34 -5.81
N PRO A 111 -16.78 15.95 -4.61
CA PRO A 111 -15.61 16.51 -3.97
C PRO A 111 -14.74 15.37 -3.39
N VAL A 112 -13.99 14.70 -4.26
CA VAL A 112 -12.97 13.66 -3.94
C VAL A 112 -11.83 14.22 -3.05
N THR A 113 -11.84 15.52 -2.77
CA THR A 113 -10.73 16.28 -2.19
C THR A 113 -10.62 16.22 -0.67
N LEU A 114 -11.72 16.11 0.09
CA LEU A 114 -11.64 16.20 1.55
C LEU A 114 -11.33 14.85 2.22
N LEU A 115 -11.83 13.74 1.65
CA LEU A 115 -11.65 12.40 2.21
C LEU A 115 -10.21 11.88 2.07
N GLY A 116 -9.53 12.16 0.95
CA GLY A 116 -8.16 11.66 0.72
C GLY A 116 -7.08 12.30 1.61
N ALA A 117 -7.11 13.62 1.77
CA ALA A 117 -6.16 14.32 2.65
C ALA A 117 -6.46 14.02 4.13
N GLY A 118 -7.74 13.97 4.51
CA GLY A 118 -8.16 13.55 5.85
C GLY A 118 -7.73 12.12 6.17
N TYR A 119 -7.82 11.21 5.19
CA TYR A 119 -7.34 9.84 5.33
C TYR A 119 -5.84 9.77 5.59
N LEU A 120 -5.01 10.48 4.81
CA LEU A 120 -3.56 10.49 5.02
C LEU A 120 -3.18 11.05 6.38
N LEU A 121 -3.85 12.11 6.83
CA LEU A 121 -3.65 12.66 8.17
C LEU A 121 -4.03 11.64 9.25
N ALA A 122 -5.15 10.93 9.08
CA ALA A 122 -5.55 9.86 9.98
C ALA A 122 -4.56 8.68 9.97
N ALA A 123 -4.03 8.29 8.81
CA ALA A 123 -3.04 7.23 8.66
C ALA A 123 -1.71 7.61 9.33
N VAL A 124 -1.27 8.86 9.19
CA VAL A 124 -0.08 9.39 9.89
C VAL A 124 -0.34 9.47 11.40
N GLY A 125 -1.51 9.96 11.82
CA GLY A 125 -1.88 10.02 13.24
C GLY A 125 -1.91 8.65 13.91
N THR A 126 -2.51 7.66 13.25
CA THR A 126 -2.52 6.26 13.72
C THR A 126 -1.13 5.63 13.74
N TYR A 127 -0.27 5.95 12.77
CA TYR A 127 1.13 5.52 12.79
C TYR A 127 1.89 6.11 13.98
N VAL A 128 1.80 7.43 14.21
CA VAL A 128 2.44 8.10 15.36
C VAL A 128 1.92 7.52 16.67
N PHE A 129 0.61 7.30 16.77
CA PHE A 129 0.01 6.62 17.92
C PHE A 129 0.61 5.23 18.13
N GLY A 130 0.70 4.41 17.07
CA GLY A 130 1.29 3.07 17.13
C GLY A 130 2.73 3.09 17.61
N VAL A 131 3.54 4.05 17.15
CA VAL A 131 4.94 4.23 17.57
C VAL A 131 5.03 4.59 19.06
N LEU A 132 4.24 5.57 19.49
CA LEU A 132 4.21 6.00 20.90
C LEU A 132 3.72 4.88 21.81
N PHE A 133 2.68 4.15 21.40
CA PHE A 133 2.16 3.01 22.13
C PHE A 133 3.20 1.89 22.23
N ALA A 134 3.88 1.56 21.13
CA ALA A 134 4.94 0.56 21.13
C ALA A 134 6.11 0.94 22.04
N ALA A 135 6.51 2.22 22.02
CA ALA A 135 7.55 2.73 22.92
C ALA A 135 7.12 2.64 24.40
N ALA A 136 5.89 3.04 24.71
CA ALA A 136 5.35 3.02 26.07
C ALA A 136 5.21 1.59 26.62
N ASP A 137 4.62 0.67 25.84
CA ASP A 137 4.45 -0.74 26.22
C ASP A 137 5.80 -1.39 26.52
N ARG A 138 6.82 -1.14 25.69
CA ARG A 138 8.16 -1.69 25.90
C ARG A 138 8.88 -1.07 27.10
N GLY A 139 8.60 0.20 27.41
CA GLY A 139 9.10 0.86 28.61
C GLY A 139 8.56 0.25 29.91
N MET A 140 7.29 -0.20 29.90
CA MET A 140 6.65 -0.85 31.05
C MET A 140 6.93 -2.36 31.10
N HIS A 141 6.97 -3.00 29.94
CA HIS A 141 7.09 -4.45 29.77
C HIS A 141 8.19 -4.80 28.74
N PRO A 142 9.45 -4.95 29.18
CA PRO A 142 10.62 -5.16 28.29
C PRO A 142 10.60 -6.43 27.44
N HIS A 143 9.64 -7.33 27.62
CA HIS A 143 9.47 -8.55 26.82
C HIS A 143 8.10 -8.63 26.15
N SER A 144 7.29 -7.58 26.24
CA SER A 144 5.99 -7.53 25.58
C SER A 144 6.15 -7.40 24.07
N TYR A 145 5.25 -8.09 23.36
CA TYR A 145 5.03 -7.98 21.91
C TYR A 145 3.76 -7.17 21.59
N LEU A 146 2.98 -6.78 22.59
CA LEU A 146 1.72 -6.09 22.40
C LEU A 146 1.91 -4.77 21.63
N GLY A 147 2.91 -3.98 22.01
CA GLY A 147 3.26 -2.75 21.32
C GLY A 147 3.58 -2.97 19.84
N ALA A 148 4.34 -4.02 19.52
CA ALA A 148 4.66 -4.38 18.14
C ALA A 148 3.42 -4.85 17.35
N TYR A 149 2.55 -5.66 17.98
CA TYR A 149 1.29 -6.08 17.36
C TYR A 149 0.40 -4.89 17.00
N VAL A 150 0.28 -3.91 17.89
CA VAL A 150 -0.51 -2.70 17.64
C VAL A 150 0.14 -1.85 16.54
N LEU A 151 1.44 -1.58 16.61
CA LEU A 151 2.15 -0.80 15.59
C LEU A 151 2.02 -1.42 14.20
N TYR A 152 2.40 -2.69 14.06
CA TYR A 152 2.40 -3.36 12.76
C TYR A 152 0.98 -3.69 12.28
N GLY A 153 0.05 -3.97 13.19
CA GLY A 153 -1.36 -4.11 12.86
C GLY A 153 -1.97 -2.82 12.31
N LEU A 154 -1.66 -1.67 12.92
CA LEU A 154 -2.10 -0.36 12.43
C LEU A 154 -1.45 -0.02 11.08
N ILE A 155 -0.16 -0.36 10.88
CA ILE A 155 0.51 -0.20 9.59
C ILE A 155 -0.19 -1.06 8.52
N ALA A 156 -0.36 -2.36 8.76
CA ALA A 156 -1.02 -3.25 7.82
C ALA A 156 -2.44 -2.78 7.49
N LEU A 157 -3.21 -2.36 8.50
CA LEU A 157 -4.58 -1.90 8.30
C LEU A 157 -4.66 -0.59 7.53
N MET A 158 -4.01 0.47 8.03
CA MET A 158 -4.18 1.84 7.54
C MET A 158 -3.31 2.17 6.33
N TRP A 159 -2.23 1.44 6.09
CA TRP A 159 -1.32 1.73 4.99
C TRP A 159 -1.36 0.71 3.87
N VAL A 160 -1.94 -0.48 4.11
CA VAL A 160 -2.03 -1.55 3.10
C VAL A 160 -3.47 -1.95 2.83
N ILE A 161 -4.20 -2.43 3.83
CA ILE A 161 -5.54 -3.05 3.65
C ILE A 161 -6.59 -2.01 3.25
N VAL A 162 -6.84 -1.02 4.12
CA VAL A 162 -7.84 0.03 3.88
C VAL A 162 -7.61 0.78 2.57
N PRO A 163 -6.40 1.28 2.24
CA PRO A 163 -6.20 2.01 1.00
C PRO A 163 -6.32 1.10 -0.23
N SER A 164 -5.96 -0.19 -0.13
CA SER A 164 -6.16 -1.16 -1.22
C SER A 164 -7.64 -1.41 -1.48
N ILE A 165 -8.45 -1.57 -0.42
CA ILE A 165 -9.90 -1.75 -0.53
C ILE A 165 -10.55 -0.47 -1.09
N LEU A 166 -10.20 0.70 -0.56
CA LEU A 166 -10.72 1.98 -1.03
C LEU A 166 -10.37 2.22 -2.50
N ALA A 167 -9.13 1.97 -2.91
CA ALA A 167 -8.72 2.15 -4.30
C ALA A 167 -9.37 1.12 -5.25
N MET A 168 -9.70 -0.08 -4.78
CA MET A 168 -10.31 -1.14 -5.60
C MET A 168 -11.83 -0.98 -5.75
N PHE A 169 -12.54 -0.68 -4.65
CA PHE A 169 -14.01 -0.65 -4.62
C PHE A 169 -14.59 0.77 -4.60
N PHE A 170 -13.89 1.73 -4.00
CA PHE A 170 -14.35 3.10 -3.78
C PHE A 170 -13.48 4.12 -4.52
N SER A 171 -12.99 3.76 -5.72
CA SER A 171 -12.08 4.59 -6.53
C SER A 171 -12.64 5.96 -6.92
N ARG A 172 -13.93 6.22 -6.63
CA ARG A 172 -14.61 7.51 -6.82
C ARG A 172 -14.41 8.47 -5.64
N ASP A 173 -14.11 7.95 -4.45
CA ASP A 173 -14.13 8.72 -3.20
C ASP A 173 -12.72 8.98 -2.64
N VAL A 174 -11.70 8.32 -3.21
CA VAL A 174 -10.29 8.50 -2.81
C VAL A 174 -9.40 8.91 -3.99
N PRO A 175 -8.45 9.85 -3.78
CA PRO A 175 -7.62 10.39 -4.85
C PRO A 175 -6.35 9.56 -5.14
N PHE A 176 -6.07 8.50 -4.38
CA PHE A 176 -4.88 7.67 -4.59
C PHE A 176 -5.22 6.37 -5.33
N PRO A 177 -4.42 5.98 -6.35
CA PRO A 177 -4.54 4.70 -7.02
C PRO A 177 -4.00 3.54 -6.15
N THR A 178 -4.23 2.31 -6.61
CA THR A 178 -3.62 1.10 -6.03
C THR A 178 -2.08 1.13 -6.13
N LEU A 179 -1.40 0.33 -5.30
CA LEU A 179 0.06 0.22 -5.30
C LEU A 179 0.59 -0.20 -6.67
N PHE A 180 0.02 -1.24 -7.28
CA PHE A 180 0.47 -1.73 -8.58
C PHE A 180 0.32 -0.70 -9.71
N ARG A 181 -0.78 0.08 -9.71
CA ARG A 181 -0.93 1.19 -10.67
C ARG A 181 0.11 2.29 -10.42
N THR A 182 0.48 2.54 -9.17
CA THR A 182 1.54 3.48 -8.81
C THR A 182 2.91 2.99 -9.28
N VAL A 183 3.19 1.69 -9.14
CA VAL A 183 4.40 1.06 -9.70
C VAL A 183 4.43 1.19 -11.22
N GLY A 184 3.31 0.99 -11.92
CA GLY A 184 3.22 1.19 -13.37
C GLY A 184 3.43 2.65 -13.81
N TYR A 185 3.11 3.63 -12.96
CA TYR A 185 3.50 5.02 -13.19
C TYR A 185 5.01 5.23 -13.00
N LEU A 186 5.57 4.60 -11.96
CA LEU A 186 6.99 4.68 -11.65
C LEU A 186 7.86 4.01 -12.71
N GLU A 187 7.43 2.87 -13.26
CA GLU A 187 8.14 2.14 -14.32
C GLU A 187 8.44 3.01 -15.54
N ARG A 188 7.48 3.89 -15.92
CA ARG A 188 7.65 4.82 -17.04
C ARG A 188 8.65 5.93 -16.78
N ARG A 189 8.84 6.35 -15.52
CA ARG A 189 9.72 7.46 -15.14
C ARG A 189 11.08 7.00 -14.66
N ALA A 190 11.12 5.89 -13.94
CA ALA A 190 12.25 5.37 -13.20
C ALA A 190 12.19 3.84 -13.13
N HIS A 191 12.29 3.21 -14.30
CA HIS A 191 12.35 1.75 -14.45
C HIS A 191 13.24 1.01 -13.42
N PRO A 192 14.49 1.44 -13.12
CA PRO A 192 15.30 0.75 -12.12
C PRO A 192 14.71 0.77 -10.71
N VAL A 193 14.04 1.86 -10.32
CA VAL A 193 13.41 1.96 -8.99
C VAL A 193 12.21 1.02 -8.92
N ALA A 194 11.38 0.99 -9.96
CA ALA A 194 10.26 0.05 -10.05
C ALA A 194 10.75 -1.41 -9.97
N ALA A 195 11.83 -1.75 -10.68
CA ALA A 195 12.44 -3.08 -10.65
C ALA A 195 12.94 -3.46 -9.25
N ILE A 196 13.61 -2.55 -8.52
CA ILE A 196 14.06 -2.79 -7.15
C ILE A 196 12.88 -3.04 -6.21
N ILE A 197 11.82 -2.24 -6.31
CA ILE A 197 10.61 -2.41 -5.49
C ILE A 197 9.96 -3.77 -5.78
N LEU A 198 9.77 -4.11 -7.06
CA LEU A 198 9.23 -5.41 -7.48
C LEU A 198 10.08 -6.57 -6.98
N ALA A 199 11.41 -6.49 -7.12
CA ALA A 199 12.32 -7.51 -6.61
C ALA A 199 12.20 -7.66 -5.08
N GLY A 200 12.14 -6.55 -4.35
CA GLY A 200 11.93 -6.56 -2.90
C GLY A 200 10.60 -7.20 -2.49
N LEU A 201 9.51 -6.89 -3.19
CA LEU A 201 8.21 -7.51 -2.96
C LEU A 201 8.21 -9.01 -3.26
N VAL A 202 8.90 -9.44 -4.32
CA VAL A 202 9.05 -10.87 -4.65
C VAL A 202 9.86 -11.60 -3.59
N VAL A 203 10.97 -11.02 -3.13
CA VAL A 203 11.78 -11.58 -2.04
C VAL A 203 10.94 -11.69 -0.76
N LEU A 204 10.17 -10.65 -0.41
CA LEU A 204 9.27 -10.65 0.73
C LEU A 204 8.21 -11.76 0.61
N LEU A 205 7.61 -11.92 -0.57
CA LEU A 205 6.62 -12.96 -0.85
C LEU A 205 7.19 -14.36 -0.66
N ILE A 206 8.37 -14.62 -1.23
CA ILE A 206 9.05 -15.91 -1.07
C ILE A 206 9.37 -16.14 0.41
N HIS A 207 9.92 -15.13 1.10
CA HIS A 207 10.29 -15.24 2.49
C HIS A 207 9.09 -15.60 3.38
N LEU A 208 7.95 -14.96 3.17
CA LEU A 208 6.73 -15.21 3.96
C LEU A 208 6.05 -16.53 3.59
N ALA A 209 6.04 -16.92 2.31
CA ALA A 209 5.39 -18.17 1.87
C ALA A 209 6.13 -19.43 2.33
N PHE A 210 7.46 -19.34 2.45
CA PHE A 210 8.32 -20.48 2.78
C PHE A 210 8.87 -20.42 4.22
N TYR A 211 8.29 -19.61 5.11
CA TYR A 211 8.70 -19.56 6.52
C TYR A 211 7.97 -20.63 7.36
N PRO A 212 8.67 -21.31 8.30
CA PRO A 212 10.13 -21.39 8.43
C PRO A 212 10.74 -22.22 7.29
N TRP A 213 11.95 -21.83 6.84
CA TRP A 213 12.66 -22.56 5.78
C TRP A 213 12.73 -24.06 6.12
N PRO A 214 12.43 -24.96 5.17
CA PRO A 214 12.58 -26.38 5.41
C PRO A 214 14.03 -26.66 5.77
N VAL A 215 14.26 -27.02 7.03
CA VAL A 215 15.54 -27.57 7.47
C VAL A 215 15.63 -28.93 6.79
N VAL A 216 16.58 -29.08 5.87
CA VAL A 216 16.99 -30.41 5.42
C VAL A 216 17.54 -31.10 6.66
N ALA A 217 16.76 -32.01 7.22
CA ALA A 217 17.23 -32.89 8.28
C ALA A 217 18.34 -33.74 7.68
N ASN A 218 19.59 -33.41 8.02
CA ASN A 218 20.73 -34.31 7.88
C ASN A 218 20.81 -35.21 9.11
#